data_AF-A0A933KXN3-F1
#
_entry.id   AF-A0A933KXN3-F1
#
_cell.length_a   1.000
_cell.length_b   1.000
_cell.length_c   1.000
_cell.angle_alpha   90.00
_cell.angle_beta   90.00
_cell.angle_gamma   90.00
#
_symmetry.space_group_name_H-M   'P 1'
#
loop_
_entity.id
_entity.type
_entity.pdbx_description
1 polymer ?
#
loop_
_entity_poly.entity_id
_entity_poly.type
_entity_poly.pdbx_seq_one_letter_code
_entity_poly.pdbx_strand_id
1 'polypeptide(L)'
;MAFLRVSASPWPVEAWLFVVALIALAFSGSALAQGRGGQAPAPPQTARSRAPIDLTGNWVAIISEDWRWRMITPSKGDFPSIPLNLEGQKIAEAWDPARDEAAGEACRAYGAPGLMRGPTRLRISWLDDNTMKLETDYGMQTRLFRFAPPAGRGAPNESRGGGGAQAQGARTWQGATRAEWMLAGGGRGRGAQAYGALKTVTTNLRPGYLRKNGVPYSDRAVFTEYWDIIARGSGDRWLVNTNIVDDPVYLQLPWTTAIHFKKEPDGNTWNPEPCDARF
;
A
#
# COMPACT_ATOMS: atom_id res chain seq x y z
N MET A 1 18.86 -72.29 63.09
CA MET A 1 19.19 -71.01 63.74
C MET A 1 20.68 -71.00 64.03
N ALA A 2 21.48 -70.39 63.15
CA ALA A 2 22.91 -70.18 63.32
C ALA A 2 23.28 -68.92 62.52
N PHE A 3 23.66 -67.86 63.22
CA PHE A 3 24.03 -66.56 62.62
C PHE A 3 25.49 -66.60 62.17
N LEU A 4 25.73 -66.43 60.86
CA LEU A 4 27.06 -66.20 60.29
C LEU A 4 27.40 -64.71 60.42
N ARG A 5 28.48 -64.40 61.15
CA ARG A 5 29.13 -63.08 61.16
C ARG A 5 30.04 -62.96 59.93
N VAL A 6 29.82 -61.93 59.11
CA VAL A 6 30.75 -61.50 58.06
C VAL A 6 31.62 -60.37 58.62
N SER A 7 32.95 -60.54 58.59
CA SER A 7 33.91 -59.47 58.90
C SER A 7 34.20 -58.65 57.64
N ALA A 8 33.98 -57.35 57.68
CA ALA A 8 34.44 -56.42 56.64
C ALA A 8 35.85 -55.91 56.99
N SER A 9 36.79 -56.03 56.05
CA SER A 9 38.12 -55.42 56.11
C SER A 9 38.08 -53.95 55.69
N PRO A 10 38.92 -53.07 56.25
CA PRO A 10 39.01 -51.67 55.82
C PRO A 10 39.94 -51.53 54.60
N TRP A 11 39.47 -50.86 53.55
CA TRP A 11 40.27 -50.45 52.40
C TRP A 11 40.93 -49.08 52.68
N PRO A 12 42.20 -48.85 52.26
CA PRO A 12 42.90 -47.60 52.54
C PRO A 12 42.44 -46.45 51.62
N VAL A 13 42.12 -45.33 52.26
CA VAL A 13 41.74 -44.04 51.68
C VAL A 13 42.97 -43.25 51.21
N GLU A 14 43.63 -43.66 50.13
CA GLU A 14 44.75 -42.86 49.57
C GLU A 14 44.73 -42.67 48.03
N ALA A 15 43.72 -43.17 47.31
CA ALA A 15 43.71 -43.13 45.84
C ALA A 15 42.95 -41.95 45.19
N TRP A 16 42.57 -40.90 45.92
CA TRP A 16 41.66 -39.86 45.41
C TRP A 16 42.25 -38.46 45.19
N LEU A 17 43.56 -38.24 45.41
CA LEU A 17 44.15 -36.90 45.28
C LEU A 17 44.82 -36.60 43.93
N PHE A 18 45.03 -37.59 43.05
CA PHE A 18 45.71 -37.36 41.76
C PHE A 18 44.80 -37.15 40.55
N VAL A 19 43.49 -37.44 40.63
CA VAL A 19 42.56 -37.25 39.49
C VAL A 19 41.99 -35.83 39.42
N VAL A 20 41.97 -35.08 40.53
CA VAL A 20 41.39 -33.72 40.55
C VAL A 20 42.33 -32.66 39.94
N ALA A 21 43.65 -32.86 40.00
CA ALA A 21 44.62 -31.85 39.51
C ALA A 21 44.74 -31.78 37.98
N LEU A 22 44.41 -32.85 37.24
CA LEU A 22 44.49 -32.87 35.77
C LEU A 22 43.22 -32.33 35.06
N ILE A 23 42.08 -32.26 35.76
CA ILE A 23 40.84 -31.69 35.21
C ILE A 23 40.81 -30.16 35.36
N ALA A 24 41.55 -29.60 36.32
CA ALA A 24 41.60 -28.16 36.55
C ALA A 24 42.42 -27.36 35.51
N LEU A 25 43.40 -28.00 34.83
CA LEU A 25 44.22 -27.33 33.81
C LEU A 25 43.63 -27.36 32.40
N ALA A 26 42.62 -28.19 32.12
CA ALA A 26 41.96 -28.22 30.80
C ALA A 26 40.86 -27.14 30.63
N PHE A 27 40.43 -26.48 31.71
CA PHE A 27 39.33 -25.50 31.66
C PHE A 27 39.76 -24.04 31.52
N SER A 28 41.06 -23.74 31.45
CA SER A 28 41.56 -22.35 31.35
C SER A 28 41.69 -21.82 29.92
N GLY A 29 41.45 -22.66 28.89
CA GLY A 29 41.72 -22.32 27.49
C GLY A 29 40.55 -21.75 26.67
N SER A 30 39.32 -21.74 27.17
CA SER A 30 38.13 -21.43 26.36
C SER A 30 37.47 -20.07 26.65
N ALA A 31 38.05 -19.26 27.54
CA ALA A 31 37.43 -18.00 27.99
C ALA A 31 37.61 -16.81 27.03
N LEU A 32 38.35 -16.94 25.92
CA LEU A 32 38.55 -15.85 24.94
C LEU A 32 37.77 -16.02 23.62
N ALA A 33 36.91 -17.04 23.49
CA ALA A 33 36.15 -17.30 22.25
C ALA A 33 34.65 -16.94 22.33
N GLN A 34 34.15 -16.43 23.46
CA GLN A 34 32.80 -15.83 23.52
C GLN A 34 32.86 -14.32 23.28
N GLY A 35 33.52 -13.91 22.20
CA GLY A 35 33.10 -12.68 21.54
C GLY A 35 31.62 -12.89 21.22
N ARG A 36 30.73 -12.13 21.87
CA ARG A 36 29.37 -11.90 21.37
C ARG A 36 29.57 -11.54 19.90
N GLY A 37 29.31 -12.51 19.02
CA GLY A 37 29.15 -12.26 17.61
C GLY A 37 28.00 -11.29 17.53
N GLY A 38 28.31 -9.99 17.55
CA GLY A 38 27.40 -8.93 17.22
C GLY A 38 27.05 -9.19 15.78
N GLN A 39 26.03 -10.02 15.57
CA GLN A 39 25.47 -10.23 14.25
C GLN A 39 25.15 -8.82 13.75
N ALA A 40 25.85 -8.40 12.70
CA ALA A 40 25.66 -7.09 12.13
C ALA A 40 24.15 -6.86 11.98
N PRO A 41 23.62 -5.68 12.38
CA PRO A 41 22.20 -5.43 12.31
C PRO A 41 21.72 -5.83 10.90
N ALA A 42 20.74 -6.74 10.84
CA ALA A 42 20.20 -7.16 9.56
C ALA A 42 19.78 -5.88 8.79
N PRO A 43 20.10 -5.78 7.49
CA PRO A 43 19.76 -4.59 6.72
C PRO A 43 18.26 -4.31 6.87
N PRO A 44 17.86 -3.03 6.99
CA PRO A 44 16.47 -2.67 7.19
C PRO A 44 15.63 -3.25 6.05
N GLN A 45 14.58 -3.99 6.40
CA GLN A 45 13.71 -4.61 5.41
C GLN A 45 12.99 -3.53 4.59
N THR A 46 13.07 -3.66 3.27
CA THR A 46 12.46 -2.74 2.31
C THR A 46 10.95 -2.90 2.26
N ALA A 47 10.24 -1.94 1.64
CA ALA A 47 8.81 -2.10 1.41
C ALA A 47 8.51 -3.28 0.49
N ARG A 48 9.32 -3.46 -0.56
CA ARG A 48 9.17 -4.57 -1.51
C ARG A 48 9.33 -5.94 -0.86
N SER A 49 10.35 -6.12 -0.01
CA SER A 49 10.63 -7.40 0.66
C SER A 49 9.58 -7.79 1.71
N ARG A 50 8.77 -6.83 2.19
CA ARG A 50 7.71 -7.04 3.20
C ARG A 50 6.30 -7.04 2.62
N ALA A 51 6.16 -7.00 1.30
CA ALA A 51 4.87 -6.93 0.65
C ALA A 51 4.03 -8.19 0.99
N PRO A 52 2.86 -8.05 1.66
CA PRO A 52 1.97 -9.18 1.94
C PRO A 52 1.21 -9.63 0.68
N ILE A 53 1.10 -8.75 -0.32
CA ILE A 53 0.45 -8.99 -1.61
C ILE A 53 1.35 -8.49 -2.74
N ASP A 54 1.22 -9.11 -3.90
CA ASP A 54 1.88 -8.66 -5.14
C ASP A 54 0.85 -8.02 -6.08
N LEU A 55 0.94 -6.68 -6.20
CA LEU A 55 0.13 -5.86 -7.10
C LEU A 55 0.73 -5.75 -8.52
N THR A 56 1.95 -6.23 -8.74
CA THR A 56 2.66 -6.00 -10.00
C THR A 56 1.98 -6.71 -11.18
N GLY A 57 2.08 -6.09 -12.35
CA GLY A 57 1.53 -6.61 -13.61
C GLY A 57 0.64 -5.61 -14.34
N ASN A 58 -0.06 -6.14 -15.35
CA ASN A 58 -1.03 -5.42 -16.16
C ASN A 58 -2.44 -5.75 -15.66
N TRP A 59 -3.29 -4.74 -15.58
CA TRP A 59 -4.65 -4.84 -15.08
C TRP A 59 -5.60 -4.06 -15.96
N VAL A 60 -6.77 -4.63 -16.27
CA VAL A 60 -7.82 -3.95 -17.03
C VAL A 60 -9.01 -3.64 -16.15
N ALA A 61 -9.54 -2.41 -16.24
CA ALA A 61 -10.74 -2.02 -15.52
C ALA A 61 -11.94 -2.88 -15.95
N ILE A 62 -12.67 -3.41 -14.98
CA ILE A 62 -13.94 -4.10 -15.18
C ILE A 62 -15.05 -3.17 -14.71
N ILE A 63 -15.83 -2.67 -15.67
CA ILE A 63 -16.88 -1.69 -15.43
C ILE A 63 -18.23 -2.40 -15.48
N SER A 64 -18.64 -2.94 -14.32
CA SER A 64 -19.96 -3.54 -14.11
C SER A 64 -20.92 -2.62 -13.35
N GLU A 65 -20.39 -1.64 -12.61
CA GLU A 65 -21.15 -0.64 -11.85
C GLU A 65 -21.04 0.74 -12.49
N ASP A 66 -22.05 1.59 -12.25
CA ASP A 66 -22.10 2.98 -12.74
C ASP A 66 -21.80 3.12 -14.25
N TRP A 67 -22.10 2.10 -15.06
CA TRP A 67 -21.68 2.01 -16.46
C TRP A 67 -22.04 3.27 -17.26
N ARG A 68 -23.27 3.78 -17.06
CA ARG A 68 -23.78 5.02 -17.66
C ARG A 68 -22.88 6.23 -17.40
N TRP A 69 -22.20 6.30 -16.25
CA TRP A 69 -21.35 7.43 -15.87
C TRP A 69 -19.84 7.14 -16.00
N ARG A 70 -19.46 5.92 -16.35
CA ARG A 70 -18.05 5.48 -16.48
C ARG A 70 -17.63 5.18 -17.91
N MET A 71 -18.57 4.77 -18.77
CA MET A 71 -18.32 4.52 -20.20
C MET A 71 -18.80 5.66 -21.10
N ILE A 72 -19.68 6.52 -20.59
CA ILE A 72 -20.19 7.69 -21.31
C ILE A 72 -19.94 8.90 -20.42
N THR A 73 -19.45 9.99 -21.01
CA THR A 73 -19.38 11.28 -20.33
C THR A 73 -20.79 11.71 -19.94
N PRO A 74 -21.08 11.87 -18.63
CA PRO A 74 -22.40 12.33 -18.22
C PRO A 74 -22.66 13.74 -18.72
N SER A 75 -23.94 14.09 -18.92
CA SER A 75 -24.30 15.48 -19.17
C SER A 75 -23.86 16.39 -18.02
N LYS A 76 -23.61 17.66 -18.34
CA LYS A 76 -23.46 18.71 -17.33
C LYS A 76 -24.68 18.70 -16.39
N GLY A 77 -24.43 18.78 -15.08
CA GLY A 77 -25.48 18.69 -14.06
C GLY A 77 -25.88 17.27 -13.65
N ASP A 78 -25.38 16.21 -14.31
CA ASP A 78 -25.68 14.82 -13.96
C ASP A 78 -24.65 14.24 -12.97
N PHE A 79 -24.87 14.47 -11.67
CA PHE A 79 -23.97 14.03 -10.60
C PHE A 79 -24.63 13.21 -9.46
N PRO A 80 -25.54 12.26 -9.76
CA PRO A 80 -26.14 11.43 -8.71
C PRO A 80 -25.08 10.65 -7.94
N SER A 81 -25.34 10.40 -6.66
CA SER A 81 -24.46 9.63 -5.76
C SER A 81 -23.08 10.26 -5.48
N ILE A 82 -22.84 11.52 -5.90
CA ILE A 82 -21.73 12.32 -5.37
C ILE A 82 -22.29 13.25 -4.29
N PRO A 83 -21.77 13.21 -3.05
CA PRO A 83 -22.25 14.05 -1.96
C PRO A 83 -21.71 15.48 -2.08
N LEU A 84 -22.10 16.21 -3.14
CA LEU A 84 -21.74 17.61 -3.34
C LEU A 84 -22.48 18.51 -2.33
N ASN A 85 -21.74 19.43 -1.71
CA ASN A 85 -22.33 20.56 -0.98
C ASN A 85 -22.77 21.67 -1.97
N LEU A 86 -23.36 22.77 -1.46
CA LEU A 86 -23.87 23.86 -2.30
C LEU A 86 -22.78 24.51 -3.17
N GLU A 87 -21.55 24.67 -2.66
CA GLU A 87 -20.46 25.26 -3.44
C GLU A 87 -19.99 24.29 -4.54
N GLY A 88 -19.89 22.99 -4.24
CA GLY A 88 -19.57 21.96 -5.22
C GLY A 88 -20.60 21.87 -6.35
N GLN A 89 -21.90 21.95 -6.01
CA GLN A 89 -22.99 21.97 -6.99
C GLN A 89 -22.87 23.19 -7.91
N LYS A 90 -22.70 24.39 -7.32
CA LYS A 90 -22.54 25.64 -8.07
C LYS A 90 -21.39 25.57 -9.08
N ILE A 91 -20.22 25.03 -8.68
CA ILE A 91 -19.07 24.89 -9.57
C ILE A 91 -19.33 23.85 -10.67
N ALA A 92 -19.93 22.70 -10.35
CA ALA A 92 -20.29 21.68 -11.34
C ALA A 92 -21.31 22.20 -12.37
N GLU A 93 -22.30 22.96 -11.93
CA GLU A 93 -23.32 23.60 -12.79
C GLU A 93 -22.77 24.77 -13.62
N ALA A 94 -21.66 25.38 -13.19
CA ALA A 94 -20.98 26.43 -13.95
C ALA A 94 -19.97 25.88 -14.96
N TRP A 95 -19.64 24.58 -14.90
CA TRP A 95 -18.60 23.99 -15.74
C TRP A 95 -18.87 24.14 -17.25
N ASP A 96 -17.81 24.37 -18.01
CA ASP A 96 -17.83 24.51 -19.46
C ASP A 96 -16.58 23.81 -20.03
N PRO A 97 -16.72 22.69 -20.76
CA PRO A 97 -15.58 21.95 -21.30
C PRO A 97 -14.72 22.78 -22.25
N ALA A 98 -15.31 23.73 -22.99
CA ALA A 98 -14.57 24.57 -23.93
C ALA A 98 -13.57 25.49 -23.22
N ARG A 99 -13.83 25.84 -21.95
CA ARG A 99 -12.89 26.63 -21.14
C ARG A 99 -11.66 25.83 -20.75
N ASP A 100 -11.83 24.57 -20.38
CA ASP A 100 -10.70 23.71 -20.03
C ASP A 100 -9.82 23.47 -21.25
N GLU A 101 -10.42 23.27 -22.42
CA GLU A 101 -9.68 23.16 -23.67
C GLU A 101 -8.89 24.45 -23.99
N ALA A 102 -9.56 25.60 -23.95
CA ALA A 102 -8.92 26.90 -24.24
C ALA A 102 -7.81 27.24 -23.22
N ALA A 103 -7.94 26.78 -21.97
CA ALA A 103 -6.93 26.95 -20.92
C ALA A 103 -5.77 25.95 -21.00
N GLY A 104 -5.82 24.97 -21.93
CA GLY A 104 -4.81 23.91 -22.03
C GLY A 104 -4.88 22.90 -20.87
N GLU A 105 -6.03 22.76 -20.23
CA GLU A 105 -6.24 21.93 -19.04
C GLU A 105 -6.77 20.53 -19.38
N ALA A 106 -6.28 19.93 -20.47
CA ALA A 106 -6.73 18.62 -20.96
C ALA A 106 -6.67 17.51 -19.91
N CYS A 107 -5.69 17.54 -19.00
CA CYS A 107 -5.56 16.51 -17.96
C CYS A 107 -6.42 16.73 -16.71
N ARG A 108 -7.29 17.75 -16.66
CA ARG A 108 -8.03 18.11 -15.45
C ARG A 108 -8.98 17.01 -14.96
N ALA A 109 -9.54 16.24 -15.88
CA ALA A 109 -10.36 15.06 -15.56
C ALA A 109 -9.56 13.78 -15.27
N TYR A 110 -8.23 13.82 -15.42
CA TYR A 110 -7.32 12.68 -15.29
C TYR A 110 -6.49 12.74 -14.01
N GLY A 111 -6.81 13.65 -13.08
CA GLY A 111 -6.20 13.62 -11.76
C GLY A 111 -6.62 12.38 -10.97
N ALA A 112 -5.78 11.96 -10.02
CA ALA A 112 -5.87 10.66 -9.36
C ALA A 112 -7.29 10.28 -8.84
N PRO A 113 -8.06 11.17 -8.19
CA PRO A 113 -9.40 10.83 -7.68
C PRO A 113 -10.41 10.43 -8.78
N GLY A 114 -10.38 11.13 -9.92
CA GLY A 114 -11.30 10.88 -11.04
C GLY A 114 -10.82 9.77 -11.98
N LEU A 115 -9.50 9.72 -12.24
CA LEU A 115 -8.88 8.82 -13.21
C LEU A 115 -9.20 7.36 -12.96
N MET A 116 -9.14 6.92 -11.70
CA MET A 116 -9.34 5.51 -11.35
C MET A 116 -10.74 5.00 -11.68
N ARG A 117 -11.71 5.89 -11.90
CA ARG A 117 -13.07 5.53 -12.34
C ARG A 117 -13.19 5.40 -13.86
N GLY A 118 -12.20 5.79 -14.65
CA GLY A 118 -12.23 5.66 -16.11
C GLY A 118 -12.10 4.21 -16.60
N PRO A 119 -12.31 3.98 -17.92
CA PRO A 119 -12.04 2.71 -18.59
C PRO A 119 -10.54 2.55 -18.86
N THR A 120 -9.75 2.47 -17.79
CA THR A 120 -8.28 2.43 -17.87
C THR A 120 -7.73 1.02 -17.73
N ARG A 121 -6.57 0.77 -18.32
CA ARG A 121 -5.62 -0.23 -17.89
C ARG A 121 -4.59 0.37 -16.96
N LEU A 122 -4.06 -0.45 -16.08
CA LEU A 122 -2.99 -0.11 -15.16
C LEU A 122 -1.77 -0.98 -15.44
N ARG A 123 -0.59 -0.36 -15.40
CA ARG A 123 0.69 -1.03 -15.28
C ARG A 123 1.28 -0.71 -13.91
N ILE A 124 1.46 -1.74 -13.09
CA ILE A 124 2.00 -1.59 -11.74
C ILE A 124 3.35 -2.30 -11.68
N SER A 125 4.39 -1.57 -11.27
CA SER A 125 5.76 -2.06 -11.17
C SER A 125 6.47 -1.47 -9.94
N TRP A 126 7.60 -2.07 -9.55
CA TRP A 126 8.52 -1.44 -8.61
C TRP A 126 9.52 -0.59 -9.40
N LEU A 127 9.64 0.69 -9.03
CA LEU A 127 10.69 1.57 -9.54
C LEU A 127 12.01 1.32 -8.80
N ASP A 128 11.91 1.11 -7.49
CA ASP A 128 12.98 0.75 -6.59
C ASP A 128 12.40 -0.07 -5.41
N ASP A 129 13.19 -0.33 -4.37
CA ASP A 129 12.78 -1.16 -3.24
C ASP A 129 11.72 -0.55 -2.30
N ASN A 130 11.48 0.76 -2.40
CA ASN A 130 10.54 1.52 -1.56
C ASN A 130 9.59 2.42 -2.36
N THR A 131 9.55 2.28 -3.69
CA THR A 131 8.67 3.04 -4.57
C THR A 131 8.00 2.13 -5.59
N MET A 132 6.67 2.06 -5.55
CA MET A 132 5.89 1.47 -6.65
C MET A 132 5.46 2.55 -7.64
N LYS A 133 5.43 2.20 -8.92
CA LYS A 133 4.95 3.02 -10.02
C LYS A 133 3.66 2.43 -10.56
N LEU A 134 2.62 3.26 -10.66
CA LEU A 134 1.38 2.99 -11.36
C LEU A 134 1.33 3.87 -12.60
N GLU A 135 1.08 3.26 -13.76
CA GLU A 135 0.89 3.93 -15.04
C GLU A 135 -0.51 3.61 -15.56
N THR A 136 -1.16 4.60 -16.20
CA THR A 136 -2.44 4.42 -16.89
C THR A 136 -2.29 4.57 -18.39
N ASP A 137 -3.03 3.79 -19.17
CA ASP A 137 -3.11 4.00 -20.62
C ASP A 137 -4.01 5.19 -20.93
N TYR A 138 -5.12 5.29 -20.20
CA TYR A 138 -6.06 6.40 -20.27
C TYR A 138 -5.48 7.66 -19.63
N GLY A 139 -5.25 8.68 -20.45
CA GLY A 139 -4.62 9.94 -20.04
C GLY A 139 -3.12 9.85 -19.78
N MET A 140 -2.48 8.71 -20.05
CA MET A 140 -1.03 8.49 -19.90
C MET A 140 -0.45 9.02 -18.57
N GLN A 141 -1.14 8.78 -17.45
CA GLN A 141 -0.73 9.31 -16.16
C GLN A 141 0.24 8.36 -15.47
N THR A 142 1.15 8.92 -14.66
CA THR A 142 2.09 8.17 -13.84
C THR A 142 2.00 8.63 -12.38
N ARG A 143 1.80 7.68 -11.47
CA ARG A 143 1.72 7.93 -10.03
C ARG A 143 2.75 7.07 -9.28
N LEU A 144 3.46 7.70 -8.35
CA LEU A 144 4.50 7.05 -7.55
C LEU A 144 4.03 6.87 -6.11
N PHE A 145 3.91 5.62 -5.69
CA PHE A 145 3.56 5.20 -4.34
C PHE A 145 4.83 5.06 -3.52
N ARG A 146 5.11 6.05 -2.68
CA ARG A 146 6.34 6.10 -1.87
C ARG A 146 6.05 5.54 -0.50
N PHE A 147 6.74 4.47 -0.15
CA PHE A 147 6.67 3.91 1.19
C PHE A 147 7.53 4.74 2.13
N ALA A 148 6.97 5.11 3.27
CA ALA A 148 7.77 5.70 4.33
C ALA A 148 8.77 4.65 4.84
N PRO A 149 9.97 5.06 5.29
CA PRO A 149 10.81 4.21 6.11
C PRO A 149 9.96 3.68 7.28
N PRO A 150 10.08 2.41 7.68
CA PRO A 150 9.28 1.87 8.77
C PRO A 150 9.43 2.77 9.99
N ALA A 151 8.30 3.32 10.45
CA ALA A 151 8.31 4.26 11.55
C ALA A 151 8.92 3.58 12.78
N GLY A 152 9.89 4.25 13.41
CA GLY A 152 10.44 3.79 14.68
C GLY A 152 9.32 3.61 15.71
N ARG A 153 9.50 2.68 16.66
CA ARG A 153 8.54 2.49 17.77
C ARG A 153 8.29 3.84 18.46
N GLY A 154 7.09 4.40 18.31
CA GLY A 154 6.72 5.69 18.88
C GLY A 154 6.14 6.72 17.90
N ALA A 155 6.10 6.45 16.60
CA ALA A 155 5.37 7.31 15.69
C ALA A 155 3.85 7.25 15.99
N PRO A 156 3.15 8.40 16.01
CA PRO A 156 1.70 8.43 16.17
C PRO A 156 1.04 7.54 15.13
N ASN A 157 0.07 6.75 15.56
CA ASN A 157 -0.70 5.90 14.68
C ASN A 157 -1.64 6.79 13.84
N GLU A 158 -1.15 7.28 12.68
CA GLU A 158 -1.92 8.08 11.70
C GLU A 158 -3.09 7.29 11.08
N SER A 159 -3.34 6.04 11.49
CA SER A 159 -4.54 5.28 11.09
C SER A 159 -5.86 5.86 11.60
N ARG A 160 -5.84 6.87 12.47
CA ARG A 160 -7.02 7.63 12.92
C ARG A 160 -6.84 9.14 12.71
N GLY A 161 -7.00 9.58 11.48
CA GLY A 161 -7.10 11.01 11.16
C GLY A 161 -6.47 11.31 9.81
N GLY A 162 -7.27 11.82 8.87
CA GLY A 162 -6.88 12.18 7.50
C GLY A 162 -5.89 13.35 7.38
N GLY A 163 -4.94 13.45 8.31
CA GLY A 163 -3.83 14.40 8.24
C GLY A 163 -2.69 13.83 7.41
N GLY A 164 -2.88 13.66 6.10
CA GLY A 164 -1.77 13.39 5.21
C GLY A 164 -0.77 14.55 5.31
N ALA A 165 0.42 14.30 5.89
CA ALA A 165 1.47 15.30 5.96
C ALA A 165 1.67 15.92 4.57
N GLN A 166 1.33 17.21 4.44
CA GLN A 166 1.30 17.93 3.16
C GLN A 166 2.64 17.75 2.46
N ALA A 167 2.59 17.16 1.26
CA ALA A 167 3.79 17.00 0.47
C ALA A 167 4.29 18.38 0.02
N GLN A 168 5.59 18.60 0.18
CA GLN A 168 6.26 19.83 -0.20
C GLN A 168 6.53 19.80 -1.71
N GLY A 169 6.15 20.86 -2.43
CA GLY A 169 6.39 21.00 -3.87
C GLY A 169 5.16 21.43 -4.67
N ALA A 170 5.34 21.69 -5.96
CA ALA A 170 4.24 22.06 -6.85
C ALA A 170 3.18 20.95 -6.90
N ARG A 171 1.90 21.35 -6.88
CA ARG A 171 0.78 20.44 -7.02
C ARG A 171 0.78 19.79 -8.40
N THR A 172 0.41 18.52 -8.46
CA THR A 172 0.31 17.76 -9.72
C THR A 172 -1.06 17.09 -9.84
N TRP A 173 -1.40 16.60 -11.03
CA TRP A 173 -2.63 15.83 -11.24
C TRP A 173 -2.66 14.50 -10.46
N GLN A 174 -1.50 13.87 -10.31
CA GLN A 174 -1.35 12.61 -9.58
C GLN A 174 -0.99 12.81 -8.09
N GLY A 175 -0.80 14.06 -7.68
CA GLY A 175 -0.44 14.45 -6.33
C GLY A 175 0.85 13.80 -5.83
N ALA A 176 0.97 13.74 -4.51
CA ALA A 176 2.02 13.02 -3.81
C ALA A 176 1.40 11.90 -2.98
N THR A 177 1.78 10.66 -3.30
CA THR A 177 1.20 9.46 -2.68
C THR A 177 2.15 8.83 -1.67
N ARG A 178 1.67 8.69 -0.44
CA ARG A 178 2.30 7.86 0.61
C ARG A 178 1.66 6.48 0.60
N ALA A 179 2.48 5.46 0.81
CA ALA A 179 2.08 4.06 0.73
C ALA A 179 2.43 3.31 2.03
N GLU A 180 1.52 2.47 2.50
CA GLU A 180 1.67 1.68 3.72
C GLU A 180 1.06 0.29 3.52
N TRP A 181 1.81 -0.75 3.88
CA TRP A 181 1.26 -2.10 3.94
C TRP A 181 0.37 -2.27 5.16
N MET A 182 -0.89 -2.62 4.93
CA MET A 182 -1.80 -3.07 5.99
C MET A 182 -1.67 -4.58 6.13
N LEU A 183 -1.23 -5.03 7.30
CA LEU A 183 -1.11 -6.45 7.61
C LEU A 183 -2.33 -6.88 8.44
N ALA A 184 -3.07 -7.87 7.96
CA ALA A 184 -4.15 -8.53 8.67
C ALA A 184 -3.68 -9.92 9.13
N GLY A 185 -3.76 -10.17 10.45
CA GLY A 185 -3.41 -11.47 11.05
C GLY A 185 -2.06 -11.47 11.77
N GLY A 186 -2.08 -11.11 13.05
CA GLY A 186 -0.94 -11.13 13.97
C GLY A 186 -1.00 -12.30 14.96
N GLY A 187 -1.42 -13.49 14.53
CA GLY A 187 -1.26 -14.70 15.33
C GLY A 187 0.22 -15.01 15.48
N ARG A 188 0.72 -15.13 16.71
CA ARG A 188 2.10 -15.58 17.01
C ARG A 188 2.24 -17.05 16.61
N GLY A 189 2.49 -17.32 15.33
CA GLY A 189 2.71 -18.67 14.82
C GLY A 189 3.49 -18.66 13.50
N ARG A 190 4.49 -19.54 13.38
CA ARG A 190 5.17 -19.79 12.10
C ARG A 190 4.14 -20.37 11.13
N GLY A 191 3.85 -19.68 10.03
CA GLY A 191 2.95 -20.15 8.97
C GLY A 191 1.57 -19.50 8.88
N ALA A 192 1.29 -18.45 9.66
CA ALA A 192 0.10 -17.62 9.39
C ALA A 192 0.27 -16.92 8.03
N GLN A 193 -0.60 -17.24 7.07
CA GLN A 193 -0.61 -16.57 5.77
C GLN A 193 -0.88 -15.09 6.02
N ALA A 194 0.10 -14.23 5.69
CA ALA A 194 -0.07 -12.79 5.80
C ALA A 194 -1.15 -12.38 4.81
N TYR A 195 -2.35 -12.10 5.31
CA TYR A 195 -3.33 -11.36 4.55
C TYR A 195 -2.98 -9.88 4.68
N GLY A 196 -3.16 -9.11 3.63
CA GLY A 196 -2.87 -7.70 3.68
C GLY A 196 -3.36 -6.95 2.47
N ALA A 197 -3.31 -5.63 2.59
CA ALA A 197 -3.70 -4.68 1.57
C ALA A 197 -2.61 -3.61 1.47
N LEU A 198 -2.57 -2.89 0.35
CA LEU A 198 -1.85 -1.63 0.30
C LEU A 198 -2.83 -0.50 0.66
N LYS A 199 -2.47 0.37 1.59
CA LYS A 199 -3.12 1.67 1.76
C LYS A 199 -2.28 2.72 1.06
N THR A 200 -2.90 3.56 0.24
CA THR A 200 -2.26 4.76 -0.29
C THR A 200 -3.05 6.01 0.09
N VAL A 201 -2.34 7.09 0.43
CA VAL A 201 -2.93 8.40 0.70
C VAL A 201 -2.26 9.42 -0.19
N THR A 202 -3.04 10.07 -1.05
CA THR A 202 -2.60 11.07 -2.01
C THR A 202 -3.08 12.45 -1.58
N THR A 203 -2.16 13.39 -1.51
CA THR A 203 -2.41 14.83 -1.24
C THR A 203 -1.66 15.68 -2.25
N ASN A 204 -1.62 17.01 -2.07
CA ASN A 204 -0.93 17.94 -2.98
C ASN A 204 -1.41 17.83 -4.44
N LEU A 205 -2.73 17.65 -4.58
CA LEU A 205 -3.42 17.52 -5.87
C LEU A 205 -3.69 18.92 -6.45
N ARG A 206 -3.61 19.05 -7.78
CA ARG A 206 -4.26 20.17 -8.48
C ARG A 206 -5.78 20.01 -8.42
N PRO A 207 -6.58 21.09 -8.32
CA PRO A 207 -8.03 20.99 -8.44
C PRO A 207 -8.43 20.36 -9.78
N GLY A 208 -9.24 19.32 -9.74
CA GLY A 208 -9.65 18.56 -10.93
C GLY A 208 -11.07 18.05 -10.82
N TYR A 209 -11.38 17.00 -11.58
CA TYR A 209 -12.73 16.44 -11.59
C TYR A 209 -12.83 15.01 -11.08
N LEU A 210 -13.88 14.74 -10.31
CA LEU A 210 -14.32 13.42 -9.87
C LEU A 210 -15.06 12.66 -10.99
N ARG A 211 -15.63 13.39 -11.94
CA ARG A 211 -16.25 12.89 -13.17
C ARG A 211 -15.99 13.86 -14.31
N LYS A 212 -15.91 13.35 -15.54
CA LYS A 212 -15.62 14.14 -16.75
C LYS A 212 -16.66 15.21 -17.10
N ASN A 213 -17.74 15.34 -16.34
CA ASN A 213 -18.76 16.36 -16.50
C ASN A 213 -18.60 17.57 -15.56
N GLY A 214 -17.37 17.83 -15.10
CA GLY A 214 -17.04 19.02 -14.32
C GLY A 214 -17.27 18.91 -12.81
N VAL A 215 -17.64 17.74 -12.29
CA VAL A 215 -17.85 17.56 -10.85
C VAL A 215 -16.51 17.73 -10.11
N PRO A 216 -16.33 18.75 -9.27
CA PRO A 216 -15.00 19.16 -8.84
C PRO A 216 -14.50 18.38 -7.63
N TYR A 217 -13.17 18.34 -7.50
CA TYR A 217 -12.48 18.24 -6.23
C TYR A 217 -11.44 19.37 -6.12
N SER A 218 -11.18 19.83 -4.90
CA SER A 218 -10.31 20.98 -4.62
C SER A 218 -8.84 20.58 -4.43
N ASP A 219 -7.98 21.59 -4.26
CA ASP A 219 -6.58 21.40 -3.86
C ASP A 219 -6.40 20.96 -2.39
N ARG A 220 -7.49 20.92 -1.62
CA ARG A 220 -7.55 20.39 -0.25
C ARG A 220 -8.07 18.95 -0.20
N ALA A 221 -8.38 18.35 -1.35
CA ALA A 221 -8.83 16.97 -1.40
C ALA A 221 -7.74 16.00 -0.90
N VAL A 222 -8.16 15.04 -0.09
CA VAL A 222 -7.36 13.90 0.36
C VAL A 222 -7.95 12.65 -0.29
N PHE A 223 -7.12 11.94 -1.07
CA PHE A 223 -7.54 10.73 -1.76
C PHE A 223 -6.90 9.50 -1.13
N THR A 224 -7.70 8.72 -0.42
CA THR A 224 -7.27 7.46 0.21
C THR A 224 -7.73 6.28 -0.64
N GLU A 225 -6.85 5.32 -0.82
CA GLU A 225 -7.13 4.09 -1.57
C GLU A 225 -6.70 2.88 -0.74
N TYR A 226 -7.46 1.80 -0.87
CA TYR A 226 -7.10 0.48 -0.37
C TYR A 226 -7.07 -0.49 -1.53
N TRP A 227 -5.92 -1.15 -1.72
CA TRP A 227 -5.69 -2.08 -2.81
C TRP A 227 -5.61 -3.50 -2.29
N ASP A 228 -6.56 -4.31 -2.72
CA ASP A 228 -6.73 -5.70 -2.31
C ASP A 228 -6.57 -6.63 -3.52
N ILE A 229 -5.93 -7.77 -3.32
CA ILE A 229 -5.91 -8.85 -4.30
C ILE A 229 -6.92 -9.92 -3.90
N ILE A 230 -7.83 -10.23 -4.80
CA ILE A 230 -8.69 -11.40 -4.71
C ILE A 230 -8.20 -12.43 -5.71
N ALA A 231 -7.60 -13.51 -5.22
CA ALA A 231 -7.28 -14.69 -6.00
C ALA A 231 -8.24 -15.81 -5.58
N ARG A 232 -9.09 -16.28 -6.51
CA ARG A 232 -9.95 -17.46 -6.30
C ARG A 232 -9.43 -18.61 -7.15
N GLY A 233 -9.76 -19.85 -6.75
CA GLY A 233 -9.18 -21.09 -7.32
C GLY A 233 -9.36 -21.31 -8.83
N SER A 234 -10.05 -20.42 -9.56
CA SER A 234 -10.18 -20.44 -11.01
C SER A 234 -8.95 -19.90 -11.76
N GLY A 235 -7.91 -19.41 -11.06
CA GLY A 235 -6.71 -18.81 -11.66
C GLY A 235 -6.85 -17.33 -12.01
N ASP A 236 -8.08 -16.80 -12.02
CA ASP A 236 -8.33 -15.37 -12.17
C ASP A 236 -7.86 -14.61 -10.92
N ARG A 237 -7.09 -13.54 -11.17
CA ARG A 237 -6.70 -12.57 -10.13
C ARG A 237 -7.39 -11.24 -10.37
N TRP A 238 -8.01 -10.73 -9.32
CA TRP A 238 -8.70 -9.45 -9.30
C TRP A 238 -7.98 -8.50 -8.38
N LEU A 239 -7.88 -7.24 -8.80
CA LEU A 239 -7.44 -6.12 -8.00
C LEU A 239 -8.66 -5.27 -7.68
N VAL A 240 -8.92 -5.07 -6.40
CA VAL A 240 -9.98 -4.17 -5.92
C VAL A 240 -9.32 -2.93 -5.36
N ASN A 241 -9.68 -1.77 -5.89
CA ASN A 241 -9.27 -0.47 -5.36
C ASN A 241 -10.48 0.21 -4.71
N THR A 242 -10.48 0.31 -3.38
CA THR A 242 -11.47 1.09 -2.64
C THR A 242 -11.00 2.53 -2.51
N ASN A 243 -11.64 3.42 -3.24
CA ASN A 243 -11.38 4.84 -3.31
C ASN A 243 -12.21 5.60 -2.27
N ILE A 244 -11.59 6.50 -1.53
CA ILE A 244 -12.25 7.44 -0.61
C ILE A 244 -11.72 8.85 -0.91
N VAL A 245 -12.61 9.74 -1.33
CA VAL A 245 -12.29 11.16 -1.52
C VAL A 245 -12.90 11.97 -0.39
N ASP A 246 -12.05 12.61 0.40
CA ASP A 246 -12.45 13.63 1.37
C ASP A 246 -12.07 15.00 0.82
N ASP A 247 -13.05 15.89 0.64
CA ASP A 247 -12.81 17.26 0.18
C ASP A 247 -13.70 18.25 0.93
N PRO A 248 -13.13 19.01 1.89
CA PRO A 248 -13.90 19.93 2.71
C PRO A 248 -14.36 21.19 1.97
N VAL A 249 -13.98 21.39 0.70
CA VAL A 249 -14.48 22.53 -0.11
C VAL A 249 -15.77 22.16 -0.81
N TYR A 250 -15.82 21.02 -1.51
CA TYR A 250 -16.92 20.71 -2.44
C TYR A 250 -17.79 19.53 -2.01
N LEU A 251 -17.36 18.70 -1.05
CA LEU A 251 -18.12 17.55 -0.57
C LEU A 251 -18.70 17.82 0.82
N GLN A 252 -19.91 17.30 1.08
CA GLN A 252 -20.54 17.34 2.40
C GLN A 252 -20.14 16.14 3.28
N LEU A 253 -19.74 15.03 2.66
CA LEU A 253 -19.27 13.80 3.28
C LEU A 253 -18.24 13.14 2.36
N PRO A 254 -17.35 12.28 2.89
CA PRO A 254 -16.42 11.51 2.05
C PRO A 254 -17.17 10.69 0.99
N TRP A 255 -16.65 10.69 -0.24
CA TRP A 255 -17.20 9.91 -1.34
C TRP A 255 -16.40 8.62 -1.50
N THR A 256 -17.05 7.48 -1.23
CA THR A 256 -16.42 6.16 -1.25
C THR A 256 -16.94 5.32 -2.41
N THR A 257 -16.04 4.71 -3.16
CA THR A 257 -16.37 3.86 -4.32
C THR A 257 -15.39 2.71 -4.43
N ALA A 258 -15.83 1.51 -4.83
CA ALA A 258 -14.93 0.41 -5.15
C ALA A 258 -14.73 0.35 -6.67
N ILE A 259 -13.53 0.02 -7.13
CA ILE A 259 -13.20 -0.15 -8.54
C ILE A 259 -12.50 -1.49 -8.72
N HIS A 260 -12.94 -2.24 -9.72
CA HIS A 260 -12.48 -3.60 -9.96
C HIS A 260 -11.62 -3.66 -11.21
N PHE A 261 -10.51 -4.38 -11.12
CA PHE A 261 -9.64 -4.69 -12.24
C PHE A 261 -9.38 -6.19 -12.32
N LYS A 262 -9.26 -6.72 -13.54
CA LYS A 262 -8.85 -8.10 -13.79
C LYS A 262 -7.38 -8.12 -14.25
N LYS A 263 -6.60 -9.07 -13.74
CA LYS A 263 -5.21 -9.25 -14.18
C LYS A 263 -5.18 -9.73 -15.63
N GLU A 264 -4.36 -9.07 -16.45
CA GLU A 264 -4.10 -9.51 -17.82
C GLU A 264 -2.87 -10.44 -17.83
N PRO A 265 -2.86 -11.47 -18.71
CA PRO A 265 -1.75 -12.43 -18.78
C PRO A 265 -0.45 -11.79 -19.27
N ASP A 266 -0.56 -10.78 -20.14
CA ASP A 266 0.55 -9.98 -20.67
C ASP A 266 0.14 -8.50 -20.78
N GLY A 267 0.96 -7.69 -21.45
CA GLY A 267 0.71 -6.25 -21.65
C GLY A 267 0.36 -5.86 -23.07
N ASN A 268 -0.06 -6.82 -23.92
CA ASN A 268 -0.24 -6.63 -25.36
C ASN A 268 -1.50 -5.82 -25.72
N THR A 269 -2.42 -5.65 -24.76
CA THR A 269 -3.67 -4.87 -24.90
C THR A 269 -3.51 -3.40 -24.48
N TRP A 270 -2.30 -2.98 -24.13
CA TRP A 270 -2.00 -1.60 -23.75
C TRP A 270 -2.18 -0.63 -24.91
N ASN A 271 -3.07 0.35 -24.74
CA ASN A 271 -3.41 1.33 -25.77
C ASN A 271 -3.37 2.75 -25.19
N PRO A 272 -2.19 3.40 -25.12
CA PRO A 272 -2.04 4.67 -24.44
C PRO A 272 -2.72 5.80 -25.21
N GLU A 273 -3.56 6.55 -24.52
CA GLU A 273 -4.30 7.70 -25.05
C GLU A 273 -3.95 8.94 -24.23
N PRO A 274 -3.58 10.07 -24.84
CA PRO A 274 -3.27 11.28 -24.09
C PRO A 274 -4.51 11.83 -23.38
N CYS A 275 -4.30 12.79 -22.48
CA CYS A 275 -5.41 13.55 -21.92
C CYS A 275 -6.17 14.30 -23.02
N ASP A 276 -7.48 14.39 -22.87
CA ASP A 276 -8.36 15.21 -23.72
C ASP A 276 -9.26 16.06 -22.82
N ALA A 277 -9.70 17.25 -23.25
CA ALA A 277 -10.75 18.02 -22.59
C ALA A 277 -12.12 17.86 -23.27
N ARG A 278 -12.14 17.28 -24.47
CA ARG A 278 -13.35 17.10 -25.30
C ARG A 278 -14.01 15.78 -24.89
N PHE A 279 -15.16 15.88 -24.24
CA PHE A 279 -15.87 14.73 -23.65
C PHE A 279 -17.35 14.72 -24.01
#